data_AF-A0A232F6V3-F1
#
_entry.id   AF-A0A232F6V3-F1
#
_cell.length_a   1.000
_cell.length_b   1.000
_cell.length_c   1.000
_cell.angle_alpha   90.00
_cell.angle_beta   90.00
_cell.angle_gamma   90.00
#
_symmetry.space_group_name_H-M   'P 1'
#
loop_
_entity.id
_entity.type
_entity.pdbx_description
1 polymer ?
#
loop_
_entity_poly.entity_id
_entity_poly.type
_entity_poly.pdbx_seq_one_letter_code
_entity_poly.pdbx_strand_id
1 'polypeptide(L)'
;MGFDVSRFQGSVDEELICPICSGVLQDPVQAPDCEHAFCRLCMNEWVNRQPTCPLDRIPITAAQLLPAPRILRNLLSRLRIKCDNFVHGCQQDVKLDALMAHLEECEYNPKRPITCEQGCSLIIPKDEMKNHNCVRELRNLIQSQHQKFTDMRRELSEQQFQLNEQKREIHLLKDFMRAMRVSNPIMRDIADQMERDEVARWSATLPRARVTRWGGMISTPDELLQTMIKRTLSEYNCPPHVINELMENCHERKWPAGLNSLETRQNSRRQYENYVCKRVPGKQAVIVLHCDNTHMPEDMTVEPGLVMIFAHGIE
;
A
#
# COMPACT_ATOMS: atom_id res chain seq x y z
N MET A 1 -0.96 -36.82 18.71
CA MET A 1 -1.47 -37.16 17.37
C MET A 1 -2.66 -38.07 17.53
N GLY A 2 -3.69 -37.96 16.67
CA GLY A 2 -4.97 -38.66 16.88
C GLY A 2 -5.72 -38.14 18.11
N PHE A 3 -7.04 -38.38 18.17
CA PHE A 3 -7.82 -38.10 19.37
C PHE A 3 -7.77 -39.31 20.32
N ASP A 4 -7.64 -39.06 21.62
CA ASP A 4 -7.69 -40.12 22.63
C ASP A 4 -9.07 -40.80 22.62
N VAL A 5 -9.08 -42.13 22.45
CA VAL A 5 -10.27 -42.98 22.38
C VAL A 5 -11.11 -42.85 23.65
N SER A 6 -10.48 -42.65 24.82
CA SER A 6 -11.17 -42.55 26.12
C SER A 6 -12.14 -41.35 26.21
N ARG A 7 -11.98 -40.37 25.32
CA ARG A 7 -12.80 -39.16 25.27
C ARG A 7 -14.11 -39.34 24.52
N PHE A 8 -14.26 -40.40 23.74
CA PHE A 8 -15.46 -40.61 22.94
C PHE A 8 -16.56 -41.28 23.74
N GLN A 9 -17.81 -40.94 23.42
CA GLN A 9 -18.97 -41.62 23.97
C GLN A 9 -19.21 -42.94 23.24
N GLY A 10 -19.31 -44.04 24.01
CA GLY A 10 -19.54 -45.38 23.46
C GLY A 10 -18.28 -46.01 22.88
N SER A 11 -18.47 -47.13 22.17
CA SER A 11 -17.40 -47.81 21.44
C SER A 11 -17.12 -47.10 20.12
N VAL A 12 -15.85 -46.77 19.87
CA VAL A 12 -15.39 -46.31 18.55
C VAL A 12 -15.02 -47.52 17.70
N ASP A 13 -15.46 -47.52 16.44
CA ASP A 13 -15.13 -48.57 15.47
C ASP A 13 -13.61 -48.62 15.23
N GLU A 14 -13.05 -49.84 15.15
CA GLU A 14 -11.61 -50.06 14.93
C GLU A 14 -11.14 -49.48 13.58
N GLU A 15 -12.02 -49.43 12.57
CA GLU A 15 -11.71 -48.83 11.26
C GLU A 15 -11.46 -47.31 11.34
N LEU A 16 -11.87 -46.66 12.44
CA LEU A 16 -11.68 -45.23 12.68
C LEU A 16 -10.44 -44.95 13.54
N ILE A 17 -9.67 -45.97 13.91
CA ILE A 17 -8.46 -45.86 14.73
C ILE A 17 -7.23 -45.83 13.84
N CYS A 18 -6.35 -44.86 14.09
CA CYS A 18 -5.06 -44.76 13.42
C CYS A 18 -4.13 -45.88 13.90
N PRO A 19 -3.60 -46.75 13.01
CA PRO A 19 -2.70 -47.83 13.41
C PRO A 19 -1.35 -47.38 13.98
N ILE A 20 -0.94 -46.12 13.72
CA ILE A 20 0.35 -45.59 14.15
C ILE A 20 0.28 -45.03 15.58
N CYS A 21 -0.74 -44.23 15.89
CA CYS A 21 -0.87 -43.58 17.19
C CYS A 21 -1.93 -44.20 18.10
N SER A 22 -2.64 -45.22 17.62
CA SER A 22 -3.73 -45.93 18.31
C SER A 22 -4.86 -45.03 18.83
N GLY A 23 -4.99 -43.83 18.26
CA GLY A 23 -6.05 -42.87 18.56
C GLY A 23 -7.06 -42.77 17.42
N VAL A 24 -8.23 -42.18 17.67
CA VAL A 24 -9.22 -41.90 16.63
C VAL A 24 -8.61 -40.95 15.60
N LEU A 25 -8.82 -41.26 14.32
CA LEU A 25 -8.21 -40.56 13.20
C LEU A 25 -8.46 -39.04 13.26
N GLN A 26 -7.37 -38.27 13.27
CA GLN A 26 -7.38 -36.81 13.20
C GLN A 26 -6.81 -36.37 11.85
N ASP A 27 -7.62 -35.60 11.11
CA ASP A 27 -7.33 -35.18 9.73
C ASP A 27 -6.84 -36.35 8.86
N PRO A 28 -7.73 -37.32 8.60
CA PRO A 28 -7.34 -38.61 8.03
C PRO A 28 -6.88 -38.49 6.57
N VAL A 29 -5.76 -39.15 6.28
CA VAL A 29 -5.24 -39.40 4.94
C VAL A 29 -5.28 -40.89 4.63
N GLN A 30 -5.30 -41.23 3.36
CA GLN A 30 -5.38 -42.58 2.85
C GLN A 30 -4.22 -42.85 1.88
N ALA A 31 -3.63 -44.04 1.97
CA ALA A 31 -2.70 -44.53 0.96
C ALA A 31 -3.46 -44.92 -0.31
N PRO A 32 -3.04 -44.48 -1.51
CA PRO A 32 -3.83 -44.66 -2.74
C PRO A 32 -3.92 -46.13 -3.19
N ASP A 33 -2.85 -46.91 -3.05
CA ASP A 33 -2.77 -48.27 -3.62
C ASP A 33 -3.33 -49.35 -2.68
N CYS A 34 -3.39 -49.09 -1.38
CA CYS A 34 -3.83 -50.07 -0.37
C CYS A 34 -4.95 -49.60 0.54
N GLU A 35 -5.44 -48.37 0.33
CA GLU A 35 -6.61 -47.82 0.99
C GLU A 35 -6.56 -47.71 2.53
N HIS A 36 -5.41 -47.98 3.15
CA HIS A 36 -5.21 -47.83 4.59
C HIS A 36 -5.25 -46.35 5.03
N ALA A 37 -5.95 -46.07 6.12
CA ALA A 37 -6.16 -44.73 6.65
C ALA A 37 -5.29 -44.43 7.89
N PHE A 38 -4.77 -43.21 7.96
CA PHE A 38 -3.89 -42.74 9.04
C PHE A 38 -4.15 -41.28 9.36
N CYS A 39 -3.74 -40.79 10.54
CA CYS A 39 -3.68 -39.35 10.79
C CYS A 39 -2.64 -38.71 9.86
N ARG A 40 -2.93 -37.55 9.27
CA ARG A 40 -1.99 -36.85 8.37
C ARG A 40 -0.59 -36.68 8.97
N LEU A 41 -0.52 -36.22 10.21
CA LEU A 41 0.77 -36.00 10.89
C LEU A 41 1.52 -37.32 11.11
N CYS A 42 0.83 -38.39 11.51
CA CYS A 42 1.43 -39.72 11.69
C CYS A 42 2.03 -40.25 10.40
N MET A 43 1.28 -40.16 9.30
CA MET A 43 1.73 -40.68 8.02
C MET A 43 2.86 -39.84 7.43
N ASN A 44 2.81 -38.52 7.56
CA ASN A 44 3.89 -37.64 7.12
C ASN A 44 5.19 -37.89 7.89
N GLU A 45 5.13 -38.03 9.22
CA GLU A 45 6.31 -38.38 10.02
C GLU A 45 6.89 -39.75 9.65
N TRP A 46 6.02 -40.74 9.40
CA TRP A 46 6.45 -42.07 8.99
C TRP A 46 7.13 -42.05 7.62
N VAL A 47 6.47 -41.50 6.60
CA VAL A 47 6.97 -41.50 5.21
C VAL A 47 8.28 -40.73 5.07
N ASN A 48 8.48 -39.67 5.85
CA ASN A 48 9.75 -38.93 5.89
C ASN A 48 10.92 -39.79 6.42
N ARG A 49 10.65 -40.81 7.23
CA ARG A 49 11.66 -41.75 7.74
C ARG A 49 11.75 -43.01 6.88
N GLN A 50 10.61 -43.54 6.47
CA GLN A 50 10.48 -44.77 5.72
C GLN A 50 9.32 -44.61 4.71
N PRO A 51 9.61 -44.48 3.41
CA PRO A 51 8.61 -44.19 2.38
C PRO A 51 7.82 -45.44 1.97
N THR A 52 7.18 -46.09 2.94
CA THR A 52 6.31 -47.25 2.77
C THR A 52 5.10 -47.15 3.67
N CYS A 53 3.99 -47.79 3.31
CA CYS A 53 2.84 -47.94 4.18
C CYS A 53 3.24 -48.77 5.44
N PRO A 54 2.85 -48.36 6.65
CA PRO A 54 3.19 -49.08 7.89
C PRO A 54 2.60 -50.49 8.00
N LEU A 55 1.50 -50.79 7.30
CA LEU A 55 0.75 -52.04 7.46
C LEU A 55 1.20 -53.13 6.48
N ASP A 56 1.38 -52.78 5.19
CA ASP A 56 1.66 -53.72 4.10
C ASP A 56 3.02 -53.48 3.41
N ARG A 57 3.74 -52.42 3.81
CA ARG A 57 5.05 -52.01 3.28
C ARG A 57 5.05 -51.60 1.80
N ILE A 58 3.90 -51.29 1.23
CA ILE A 58 3.82 -50.77 -0.15
C ILE A 58 4.50 -49.39 -0.23
N PRO A 59 5.38 -49.14 -1.23
CA PRO A 59 6.07 -47.86 -1.36
C PRO A 59 5.10 -46.69 -1.52
N ILE A 60 5.30 -45.62 -0.75
CA ILE A 60 4.46 -44.43 -0.77
C ILE A 60 5.26 -43.19 -0.39
N THR A 61 4.95 -42.07 -1.05
CA THR A 61 5.52 -40.76 -0.76
C THR A 61 4.46 -39.82 -0.19
N ALA A 62 4.88 -38.76 0.52
CA ALA A 62 3.95 -37.84 1.17
C ALA A 62 3.04 -37.12 0.16
N ALA A 63 3.53 -36.90 -1.07
CA ALA A 63 2.76 -36.27 -2.14
C ALA A 63 1.66 -37.18 -2.74
N GLN A 64 1.74 -38.49 -2.53
CA GLN A 64 0.76 -39.46 -3.03
C GLN A 64 -0.40 -39.70 -2.04
N LEU A 65 -0.31 -39.17 -0.82
CA LEU A 65 -1.35 -39.33 0.19
C LEU A 65 -2.63 -38.61 -0.25
N LEU A 66 -3.74 -39.35 -0.26
CA LEU A 66 -5.05 -38.82 -0.60
C LEU A 66 -5.82 -38.42 0.66
N PRO A 67 -6.70 -37.41 0.60
CA PRO A 67 -7.67 -37.17 1.68
C PRO A 67 -8.55 -38.40 1.85
N ALA A 68 -8.90 -38.75 3.09
CA ALA A 68 -9.73 -39.92 3.31
C ALA A 68 -11.12 -39.82 2.65
N PRO A 69 -11.73 -40.97 2.29
CA PRO A 69 -13.04 -41.01 1.64
C PRO A 69 -14.11 -40.26 2.44
N ARG A 70 -15.08 -39.67 1.72
CA ARG A 70 -16.18 -38.91 2.34
C ARG A 70 -16.95 -39.72 3.37
N ILE A 71 -17.16 -41.02 3.11
CA ILE A 71 -17.88 -41.90 4.04
C ILE A 71 -17.16 -42.03 5.39
N LEU A 72 -15.84 -42.23 5.38
CA LEU A 72 -15.02 -42.31 6.59
C LEU A 72 -15.04 -41.00 7.36
N ARG A 73 -14.88 -39.86 6.66
CA ARG A 73 -15.01 -38.54 7.28
C ARG A 73 -16.40 -38.32 7.90
N ASN A 74 -17.48 -38.74 7.22
CA ASN A 74 -18.85 -38.64 7.73
C ASN A 74 -19.12 -39.55 8.93
N LEU A 75 -18.43 -40.69 9.05
CA LEU A 75 -18.49 -41.56 10.22
C LEU A 75 -17.77 -40.89 11.41
N LEU A 76 -16.56 -40.38 11.19
CA LEU A 76 -15.81 -39.61 12.19
C LEU A 76 -16.62 -38.40 12.69
N SER A 77 -17.21 -37.61 11.80
CA SER A 77 -18.02 -36.43 12.16
C SER A 77 -19.23 -36.76 13.05
N ARG A 78 -19.75 -37.99 12.99
CA ARG A 78 -20.89 -38.41 13.81
C ARG A 78 -20.52 -38.84 15.23
N LEU A 79 -19.24 -39.14 15.47
CA LEU A 79 -18.76 -39.51 16.79
C LEU A 79 -18.97 -38.34 17.77
N ARG A 80 -19.33 -38.68 19.01
CA ARG A 80 -19.44 -37.70 20.11
C ARG A 80 -18.20 -37.79 20.99
N ILE A 81 -17.63 -36.64 21.31
CA ILE A 81 -16.39 -36.51 22.08
C ILE A 81 -16.57 -35.50 23.21
N LYS A 82 -15.97 -35.80 24.37
CA LYS A 82 -15.85 -34.89 25.51
C LYS A 82 -14.92 -33.73 25.15
N CYS A 83 -15.29 -32.52 25.57
CA CYS A 83 -14.45 -31.32 25.45
C CYS A 83 -13.04 -31.51 26.08
N ASP A 84 -12.01 -30.89 25.51
CA ASP A 84 -10.66 -30.84 26.10
C ASP A 84 -10.67 -30.23 27.51
N ASN A 85 -11.56 -29.26 27.74
CA ASN A 85 -11.73 -28.56 29.00
C ASN A 85 -12.63 -29.31 30.01
N PHE A 86 -12.84 -30.62 29.83
CA PHE A 86 -13.61 -31.45 30.77
C PHE A 86 -13.06 -31.38 32.19
N VAL A 87 -11.74 -31.41 32.34
CA VAL A 87 -11.04 -31.26 33.63
C VAL A 87 -11.26 -29.89 34.28
N HIS A 88 -11.61 -28.87 33.48
CA HIS A 88 -11.92 -27.51 33.94
C HIS A 88 -13.41 -27.29 34.19
N GLY A 89 -14.26 -28.32 34.00
CA GLY A 89 -15.69 -28.29 34.30
C GLY A 89 -16.62 -28.35 33.08
N CYS A 90 -16.09 -28.42 31.85
CA CYS A 90 -16.96 -28.57 30.68
C CYS A 90 -17.53 -30.00 30.59
N GLN A 91 -18.81 -30.19 30.86
CA GLN A 91 -19.48 -31.49 30.75
C GLN A 91 -20.14 -31.73 29.39
N GLN A 92 -19.85 -30.90 28.38
CA GLN A 92 -20.47 -31.04 27.08
C GLN A 92 -19.81 -32.14 26.24
N ASP A 93 -20.67 -33.01 25.71
CA ASP A 93 -20.33 -34.00 24.69
C ASP A 93 -20.82 -33.49 23.34
N VAL A 94 -19.87 -33.08 22.50
CA VAL A 94 -20.13 -32.46 21.20
C VAL A 94 -19.81 -33.45 20.08
N LYS A 95 -20.39 -33.23 18.89
CA LYS A 95 -19.95 -33.98 17.70
C LYS A 95 -18.50 -33.60 17.38
N LEU A 96 -17.73 -34.56 16.86
CA LEU A 96 -16.31 -34.35 16.56
C LEU A 96 -16.10 -33.20 15.55
N ASP A 97 -16.98 -33.05 14.57
CA ASP A 97 -16.94 -31.95 13.59
C ASP A 97 -17.18 -30.56 14.21
N ALA A 98 -17.95 -30.50 15.30
CA ALA A 98 -18.25 -29.29 16.06
C ALA A 98 -17.25 -29.02 17.20
N LEU A 99 -16.30 -29.92 17.46
CA LEU A 99 -15.37 -29.80 18.58
C LEU A 99 -14.54 -28.51 18.51
N MET A 100 -14.00 -28.18 17.34
CA MET A 100 -13.16 -26.98 17.19
C MET A 100 -13.94 -25.69 17.49
N ALA A 101 -15.15 -25.55 16.92
CA ALA A 101 -16.02 -24.41 17.20
C ALA A 101 -16.38 -24.33 18.69
N HIS A 102 -16.69 -25.46 19.32
CA HIS A 102 -16.94 -25.50 20.76
C HIS A 102 -15.71 -25.04 21.57
N LEU A 103 -14.49 -25.45 21.22
CA LEU A 103 -13.28 -25.09 21.97
C LEU A 103 -12.96 -23.59 21.91
N GLU A 104 -13.30 -22.92 20.80
CA GLU A 104 -13.16 -21.47 20.63
C GLU A 104 -14.09 -20.69 21.58
N GLU A 105 -15.31 -21.19 21.78
CA GLU A 105 -16.34 -20.53 22.58
C GLU A 105 -16.48 -21.09 24.01
N CYS A 106 -15.78 -22.19 24.32
CA CYS A 106 -15.93 -22.93 25.56
C CYS A 106 -15.71 -22.04 26.79
N GLU A 107 -16.74 -21.88 27.63
CA GLU A 107 -16.67 -21.03 28.82
C GLU A 107 -15.65 -21.52 29.85
N TYR A 108 -15.33 -22.81 29.84
CA TYR A 108 -14.38 -23.46 30.73
C TYR A 108 -12.95 -23.49 30.18
N ASN A 109 -12.70 -22.92 28.99
CA ASN A 109 -11.36 -22.76 28.46
C ASN A 109 -10.59 -21.75 29.33
N PRO A 110 -9.52 -22.17 30.05
CA PRO A 110 -8.77 -21.27 30.94
C PRO A 110 -8.06 -20.16 30.15
N LYS A 111 -7.67 -20.44 28.90
CA LYS A 111 -7.00 -19.49 28.01
C LYS A 111 -7.98 -18.66 27.19
N ARG A 112 -9.29 -18.78 27.43
CA ARG A 112 -10.29 -17.98 26.71
C ARG A 112 -9.96 -16.50 26.89
N PRO A 113 -9.79 -15.74 25.80
CA PRO A 113 -9.55 -14.31 25.88
C PRO A 113 -10.82 -13.65 26.42
N ILE A 114 -10.69 -12.93 27.52
CA ILE A 114 -11.75 -12.12 28.10
C ILE A 114 -11.30 -10.66 28.18
N THR A 115 -12.22 -9.75 27.93
CA THR A 115 -11.99 -8.32 28.12
C THR A 115 -12.09 -7.99 29.60
N CYS A 116 -11.10 -7.28 30.13
CA CYS A 116 -11.14 -6.79 31.49
C CYS A 116 -12.24 -5.73 31.68
N GLU A 117 -13.27 -6.07 32.44
CA GLU A 117 -14.40 -5.19 32.77
C GLU A 117 -14.08 -4.19 33.90
N GLN A 118 -12.92 -4.33 34.56
CA GLN A 118 -12.47 -3.47 35.66
C GLN A 118 -11.85 -2.13 35.19
N GLY A 119 -12.00 -1.80 33.90
CA GLY A 119 -11.73 -0.47 33.35
C GLY A 119 -10.50 -0.35 32.45
N CYS A 120 -9.60 -1.34 32.38
CA CYS A 120 -8.46 -1.29 31.44
C CYS A 120 -8.79 -1.77 30.02
N SER A 121 -9.90 -2.48 29.83
CA SER A 121 -10.35 -3.05 28.55
C SER A 121 -9.32 -3.93 27.83
N LEU A 122 -8.28 -4.40 28.53
CA LEU A 122 -7.29 -5.31 27.98
C LEU A 122 -7.88 -6.70 27.78
N ILE A 123 -7.46 -7.37 26.72
CA ILE A 123 -7.80 -8.77 26.46
C ILE A 123 -6.80 -9.64 27.19
N ILE A 124 -7.28 -10.48 28.11
CA ILE A 124 -6.47 -11.28 29.03
C ILE A 124 -7.02 -12.71 29.06
N PRO A 125 -6.17 -13.75 29.17
CA PRO A 125 -6.62 -15.10 29.46
C PRO A 125 -7.47 -15.17 30.75
N LYS A 126 -8.55 -15.96 30.72
CA LYS A 126 -9.51 -16.09 31.83
C LYS A 126 -8.86 -16.57 33.14
N ASP A 127 -7.87 -17.45 33.07
CA ASP A 127 -7.11 -17.95 34.22
C ASP A 127 -6.21 -16.89 34.87
N GLU A 128 -5.62 -16.01 34.06
CA GLU A 128 -4.76 -14.91 34.51
C GLU A 128 -5.54 -13.73 35.12
N MET A 129 -6.85 -13.64 34.86
CA MET A 129 -7.71 -12.55 35.35
C MET A 129 -7.69 -12.40 36.88
N LYS A 130 -7.51 -13.50 37.63
CA LYS A 130 -7.41 -13.45 39.11
C LYS A 130 -6.20 -12.66 39.59
N ASN A 131 -5.12 -12.63 38.80
CA ASN A 131 -3.87 -11.97 39.12
C ASN A 131 -3.69 -10.65 38.35
N HIS A 132 -4.72 -10.20 37.64
CA HIS A 132 -4.66 -9.01 36.81
C HIS A 132 -4.67 -7.72 37.65
N ASN A 133 -3.71 -6.82 37.37
CA ASN A 133 -3.67 -5.48 37.95
C ASN A 133 -3.77 -4.43 36.83
N CYS A 134 -4.95 -3.84 36.66
CA CYS A 134 -5.25 -2.85 35.62
C CYS A 134 -4.21 -1.73 35.54
N VAL A 135 -3.82 -1.17 36.68
CA VAL A 135 -2.91 -0.01 36.74
C VAL A 135 -1.51 -0.38 36.26
N ARG A 136 -1.01 -1.55 36.66
CA ARG A 136 0.31 -2.04 36.23
C ARG A 136 0.33 -2.30 34.72
N GLU A 137 -0.68 -3.01 34.20
CA GLU A 137 -0.72 -3.35 32.78
C GLU A 137 -0.90 -2.11 31.90
N LEU A 138 -1.75 -1.16 32.31
CA LEU A 138 -1.89 0.11 31.59
C LEU A 138 -0.59 0.94 31.62
N ARG A 139 0.12 0.97 32.75
CA ARG A 139 1.42 1.66 32.84
C ARG A 139 2.46 1.02 31.92
N ASN A 140 2.53 -0.31 31.91
CA ASN A 140 3.43 -1.06 31.02
C ASN A 140 3.08 -0.81 29.56
N LEU A 141 1.79 -0.79 29.21
CA LEU A 141 1.33 -0.49 27.85
C LEU A 141 1.72 0.92 27.43
N ILE A 142 1.47 1.93 28.27
CA ILE A 142 1.86 3.32 27.99
C ILE A 142 3.37 3.44 27.82
N GLN A 143 4.16 2.80 28.69
CA GLN A 143 5.62 2.81 28.59
C GLN A 143 6.11 2.14 27.29
N SER A 144 5.54 0.98 26.94
CA SER A 144 5.85 0.29 25.68
C SER A 144 5.50 1.15 24.46
N GLN A 145 4.33 1.78 24.46
CA GLN A 145 3.90 2.67 23.38
C GLN A 145 4.78 3.91 23.29
N HIS A 146 5.18 4.48 24.42
CA HIS A 146 6.11 5.61 24.46
C HIS A 146 7.46 5.24 23.85
N GLN A 147 8.02 4.07 24.21
CA GLN A 147 9.27 3.57 23.64
C GLN A 147 9.16 3.36 22.12
N LYS A 148 8.08 2.73 21.64
CA LYS A 148 7.83 2.57 20.20
C LYS A 148 7.76 3.90 19.48
N PHE A 149 7.12 4.90 20.09
CA PHE A 149 7.02 6.23 19.50
C PHE A 149 8.40 6.92 19.44
N THR A 150 9.23 6.79 20.48
CA THR A 150 10.59 7.34 20.46
C THR A 150 11.46 6.67 19.41
N ASP A 151 11.37 5.35 19.25
CA ASP A 151 12.13 4.60 18.26
C ASP A 151 11.71 4.98 16.83
N MET A 152 10.40 5.04 16.57
CA MET A 152 9.86 5.46 15.28
C MET A 152 10.24 6.90 14.93
N ARG A 153 10.26 7.81 15.91
CA ARG A 153 10.72 9.19 15.69
C ARG A 153 12.20 9.26 15.32
N ARG A 154 13.03 8.39 15.91
CA ARG A 154 14.45 8.30 15.57
C ARG A 154 14.63 7.78 14.14
N GLU A 155 13.94 6.70 13.77
CA GLU A 155 13.98 6.14 12.41
C GLU A 155 13.55 7.17 11.36
N LEU A 156 12.48 7.93 11.61
CA LEU A 156 12.04 9.01 10.72
C LEU A 156 13.11 10.09 10.55
N SER A 157 13.80 10.46 11.63
CA SER A 157 14.90 11.43 11.58
C SER A 157 16.08 10.90 10.76
N GLU A 158 16.43 9.63 10.91
CA GLU A 158 17.51 8.98 10.15
C GLU A 158 17.15 8.87 8.66
N GLN A 159 15.92 8.48 8.32
CA GLN A 159 15.42 8.46 6.95
C GLN A 159 15.40 9.85 6.32
N GLN A 160 14.98 10.88 7.06
CA GLN A 160 14.99 12.26 6.58
C GLN A 160 16.43 12.74 6.29
N PHE A 161 17.40 12.35 7.12
CA PHE A 161 18.81 12.63 6.87
C PHE A 161 19.29 11.97 5.58
N GLN A 162 19.04 10.67 5.40
CA GLN A 162 19.40 9.92 4.19
C GLN A 162 18.76 10.51 2.92
N LEU A 163 17.48 10.87 2.97
CA LEU A 163 16.78 11.51 1.85
C LEU A 163 17.43 12.85 1.46
N ASN A 164 17.88 13.64 2.44
CA ASN A 164 18.55 14.90 2.18
C ASN A 164 19.94 14.69 1.57
N GLU A 165 20.67 13.66 2.00
CA GLU A 165 21.96 13.28 1.42
C GLU A 165 21.81 12.82 -0.03
N GLN A 166 20.89 11.89 -0.31
CA GLN A 166 20.56 11.44 -1.67
C GLN A 166 20.14 12.61 -2.57
N LYS A 167 19.32 13.54 -2.06
CA LYS A 167 18.98 14.77 -2.80
C LYS A 167 20.22 15.56 -3.17
N ARG A 168 21.20 15.73 -2.27
CA ARG A 168 22.44 16.44 -2.57
C ARG A 168 23.25 15.74 -3.66
N GLU A 169 23.39 14.42 -3.58
CA GLU A 169 24.07 13.63 -4.61
C GLU A 169 23.41 13.77 -5.99
N ILE A 170 22.07 13.71 -6.03
CA ILE A 170 21.30 13.93 -7.27
C ILE A 170 21.56 15.34 -7.84
N HIS A 171 21.64 16.36 -7.00
CA HIS A 171 21.97 17.72 -7.46
C HIS A 171 23.38 17.80 -8.04
N LEU A 172 24.38 17.18 -7.38
CA LEU A 172 25.75 17.13 -7.89
C LEU A 172 25.83 16.40 -9.24
N LEU A 173 25.09 15.28 -9.40
CA LEU A 173 25.02 14.57 -10.66
C LEU A 173 24.37 15.42 -11.76
N LYS A 174 23.28 16.14 -11.44
CA LYS A 174 22.64 17.09 -12.37
C LYS A 174 23.62 18.18 -12.81
N ASP A 175 24.39 18.75 -11.89
CA ASP A 175 25.37 19.81 -12.20
C ASP A 175 26.54 19.27 -13.03
N PHE A 176 27.01 18.05 -12.74
CA PHE A 176 28.01 17.37 -13.56
C PHE A 176 27.52 17.13 -14.99
N MET A 177 26.29 16.66 -15.17
CA MET A 177 25.69 16.47 -16.50
C MET A 177 25.56 17.80 -17.26
N ARG A 178 25.16 18.89 -16.59
CA ARG A 178 25.13 20.24 -17.19
C ARG A 178 26.51 20.71 -17.61
N ALA A 179 27.55 20.49 -16.81
CA ALA A 179 28.92 20.85 -17.16
C ALA A 179 29.44 20.07 -18.39
N MET A 180 29.02 18.81 -18.53
CA MET A 180 29.36 17.96 -19.68
C MET A 180 28.56 18.28 -20.95
N ARG A 181 27.61 19.21 -20.92
CA ARG A 181 26.82 19.66 -22.10
C ARG A 181 27.67 20.21 -23.25
N VAL A 182 28.87 20.70 -22.93
CA VAL A 182 29.79 21.33 -23.91
C VAL A 182 30.71 20.31 -24.59
N SER A 183 30.91 19.12 -23.99
CA SER A 183 31.92 18.16 -24.46
C SER A 183 31.42 17.17 -25.50
N ASN A 184 30.11 16.89 -25.58
CA ASN A 184 29.56 15.89 -26.49
C ASN A 184 28.11 16.22 -26.92
N PRO A 185 27.77 16.19 -28.23
CA PRO A 185 26.40 16.34 -28.72
C PRO A 185 25.37 15.43 -28.03
N ILE A 186 25.71 14.17 -27.76
CA ILE A 186 24.82 13.22 -27.08
C ILE A 186 24.51 13.68 -25.65
N MET A 187 25.49 14.23 -24.94
CA MET A 187 25.29 14.76 -23.58
C MET A 187 24.42 16.03 -23.58
N ARG A 188 24.47 16.82 -24.66
CA ARG A 188 23.57 17.95 -24.84
C ARG A 188 22.13 17.48 -25.01
N ASP A 189 21.88 16.51 -25.88
CA ASP A 189 20.54 15.98 -26.10
C ASP A 189 19.95 15.35 -24.81
N ILE A 190 20.78 14.65 -24.04
CA ILE A 190 20.37 14.09 -22.74
C ILE A 190 20.01 15.22 -21.76
N ALA A 191 20.85 16.26 -21.64
CA ALA A 191 20.58 17.39 -20.75
C ALA A 191 19.29 18.14 -21.14
N ASP A 192 19.09 18.38 -22.44
CA ASP A 192 17.91 19.05 -22.97
C ASP A 192 16.64 18.21 -22.74
N GLN A 193 16.73 16.88 -22.88
CA GLN A 193 15.63 15.98 -22.54
C GLN A 193 15.30 16.02 -21.04
N MET A 194 16.32 16.01 -20.17
CA MET A 194 16.11 16.07 -18.73
C MET A 194 15.45 17.37 -18.27
N GLU A 195 15.82 18.51 -18.86
CA GLU A 195 15.19 19.81 -18.61
C GLU A 195 13.72 19.80 -19.03
N ARG A 196 13.42 19.29 -20.24
CA ARG A 196 12.04 19.12 -20.72
C ARG A 196 11.21 18.22 -19.80
N ASP A 197 11.76 17.09 -19.35
CA ASP A 197 11.08 16.19 -18.43
C ASP A 197 10.85 16.83 -17.05
N GLU A 198 11.76 17.71 -16.59
CA GLU A 198 11.59 18.47 -15.35
C GLU A 198 10.42 19.45 -15.44
N VAL A 199 10.29 20.18 -16.55
CA VAL A 199 9.16 21.07 -16.82
C VAL A 199 7.84 20.28 -16.92
N ALA A 200 7.83 19.14 -17.61
CA ALA A 200 6.64 18.29 -17.74
C ALA A 200 6.18 17.74 -16.37
N ARG A 201 7.12 17.25 -15.55
CA ARG A 201 6.81 16.79 -14.17
C ARG A 201 6.26 17.93 -13.31
N TRP A 202 6.87 19.12 -13.39
CA TRP A 202 6.36 20.28 -12.67
C TRP A 202 4.96 20.67 -13.13
N SER A 203 4.71 20.70 -14.44
CA SER A 203 3.38 20.97 -14.99
C SER A 203 2.31 20.03 -14.43
N ALA A 204 2.63 18.73 -14.30
CA ALA A 204 1.70 17.74 -13.76
C ALA A 204 1.31 18.01 -12.30
N THR A 205 2.13 18.74 -11.54
CA THR A 205 1.80 19.14 -10.15
C THR A 205 0.84 20.32 -10.07
N LEU A 206 0.70 21.11 -11.16
CA LEU A 206 -0.14 22.30 -11.17
C LEU A 206 -1.60 21.95 -11.53
N PRO A 207 -2.58 22.54 -10.82
CA PRO A 207 -3.99 22.35 -11.16
C PRO A 207 -4.31 22.97 -12.52
N ARG A 208 -5.18 22.33 -13.30
CA ARG A 208 -5.71 22.91 -14.52
C ARG A 208 -6.59 24.12 -14.20
N ALA A 209 -6.54 25.12 -15.06
CA ALA A 209 -7.39 26.31 -14.99
C ALA A 209 -8.27 26.42 -16.23
N ARG A 210 -9.45 27.00 -16.06
CA ARG A 210 -10.32 27.44 -17.15
C ARG A 210 -10.39 28.96 -17.16
N VAL A 211 -10.05 29.56 -18.29
CA VAL A 211 -10.19 31.01 -18.50
C VAL A 211 -11.56 31.29 -19.10
N THR A 212 -12.42 31.96 -18.36
CA THR A 212 -13.78 32.31 -18.79
C THR A 212 -13.86 33.68 -19.47
N ARG A 213 -12.91 34.57 -19.20
CA ARG A 213 -12.91 35.96 -19.67
C ARG A 213 -11.58 36.35 -20.31
N TRP A 214 -11.34 35.86 -21.52
CA TRP A 214 -10.14 36.18 -22.31
C TRP A 214 -9.92 37.68 -22.58
N GLY A 215 -10.99 38.47 -22.65
CA GLY A 215 -10.89 39.93 -22.82
C GLY A 215 -10.35 40.68 -21.60
N GLY A 216 -10.29 40.05 -20.43
CA GLY A 216 -9.71 40.63 -19.20
C GLY A 216 -8.20 40.40 -19.07
N MET A 217 -7.54 39.94 -20.14
CA MET A 217 -6.11 39.68 -20.18
C MET A 217 -5.32 41.00 -20.08
N ILE A 218 -4.34 41.02 -19.19
CA ILE A 218 -3.41 42.13 -18.99
C ILE A 218 -2.18 41.84 -19.84
N SER A 219 -2.07 42.50 -20.99
CA SER A 219 -0.99 42.25 -21.95
C SER A 219 0.32 43.01 -21.67
N THR A 220 0.24 44.03 -20.81
CA THR A 220 1.37 44.87 -20.39
C THR A 220 1.43 44.95 -18.85
N PRO A 221 1.72 43.84 -18.15
CA PRO A 221 1.79 43.84 -16.68
C PRO A 221 2.98 44.67 -16.20
N ASP A 222 2.79 45.43 -15.13
CA ASP A 222 3.86 46.22 -14.51
C ASP A 222 4.88 45.33 -13.77
N GLU A 223 6.01 45.92 -13.36
CA GLU A 223 7.10 45.17 -12.69
C GLU A 223 6.67 44.55 -11.36
N LEU A 224 5.78 45.21 -10.62
CA LEU A 224 5.25 44.71 -9.35
C LEU A 224 4.45 43.43 -9.56
N LEU A 225 3.55 43.43 -10.55
CA LEU A 225 2.72 42.29 -10.89
C LEU A 225 3.57 41.12 -11.42
N GLN A 226 4.55 41.41 -12.28
CA GLN A 226 5.49 40.39 -12.75
C GLN A 226 6.30 39.79 -11.59
N THR A 227 6.84 40.61 -10.69
CA THR A 227 7.60 40.15 -9.52
C THR A 227 6.74 39.30 -8.58
N MET A 228 5.48 39.67 -8.38
CA MET A 228 4.53 38.90 -7.59
C MET A 228 4.28 37.51 -8.18
N ILE A 229 4.05 37.41 -9.50
CA ILE A 229 3.87 36.12 -10.17
C ILE A 229 5.15 35.29 -10.09
N LYS A 230 6.31 35.89 -10.38
CA LYS A 230 7.62 35.23 -10.29
C LYS A 230 7.83 34.59 -8.92
N ARG A 231 7.58 35.33 -7.84
CA ARG A 231 7.69 34.83 -6.46
C ARG A 231 6.76 33.64 -6.22
N THR A 232 5.50 33.73 -6.65
CA THR A 232 4.55 32.61 -6.52
C THR A 232 5.03 31.39 -7.31
N LEU A 233 5.54 31.55 -8.53
CA LEU A 233 6.09 30.43 -9.29
C LEU A 233 7.29 29.78 -8.58
N SER A 234 8.19 30.57 -7.98
CA SER A 234 9.30 30.05 -7.17
C SER A 234 8.82 29.28 -5.94
N GLU A 235 7.81 29.78 -5.21
CA GLU A 235 7.23 29.13 -4.03
C GLU A 235 6.57 27.78 -4.38
N TYR A 236 6.09 27.63 -5.62
CA TYR A 236 5.49 26.40 -6.15
C TYR A 236 6.45 25.60 -7.04
N ASN A 237 7.75 25.64 -6.72
CA ASN A 237 8.79 24.78 -7.30
C ASN A 237 8.93 24.88 -8.83
N CYS A 238 8.66 26.04 -9.43
CA CYS A 238 8.99 26.29 -10.84
C CYS A 238 10.48 26.03 -11.09
N PRO A 239 10.86 25.27 -12.14
CA PRO A 239 12.26 25.01 -12.42
C PRO A 239 13.02 26.34 -12.64
N PRO A 240 14.20 26.52 -12.01
CA PRO A 240 14.88 27.82 -12.00
C PRO A 240 15.44 28.22 -13.37
N HIS A 241 15.67 27.24 -14.26
CA HIS A 241 16.16 27.48 -15.61
C HIS A 241 15.07 28.08 -16.53
N VAL A 242 13.77 27.85 -16.25
CA VAL A 242 12.66 28.40 -17.07
C VAL A 242 11.99 29.64 -16.49
N ILE A 243 12.13 29.90 -15.19
CA ILE A 243 11.32 30.94 -14.52
C ILE A 243 11.54 32.34 -15.09
N ASN A 244 12.76 32.70 -15.46
CA ASN A 244 13.05 34.03 -16.01
C ASN A 244 12.42 34.18 -17.41
N GLU A 245 12.52 33.15 -18.24
CA GLU A 245 11.97 33.15 -19.59
C GLU A 245 10.44 33.15 -19.58
N LEU A 246 9.80 32.39 -18.69
CA LEU A 246 8.35 32.46 -18.47
C LEU A 246 7.89 33.88 -18.08
N MET A 247 8.68 34.58 -17.27
CA MET A 247 8.36 35.95 -16.87
C MET A 247 8.61 36.97 -17.98
N GLU A 248 9.63 36.78 -18.83
CA GLU A 248 9.78 37.57 -20.06
C GLU A 248 8.56 37.37 -20.98
N ASN A 249 8.09 36.12 -21.10
CA ASN A 249 6.91 35.71 -21.86
C ASN A 249 5.57 36.06 -21.18
N CYS A 250 5.59 36.93 -20.17
CA CYS A 250 4.41 37.46 -19.52
C CYS A 250 3.86 38.74 -20.19
N HIS A 251 4.65 39.35 -21.08
CA HIS A 251 4.34 40.63 -21.71
C HIS A 251 4.20 40.48 -23.23
N GLU A 252 3.26 41.19 -23.84
CA GLU A 252 2.98 41.12 -25.28
C GLU A 252 4.18 41.37 -26.21
N ARG A 253 5.23 42.07 -25.74
CA ARG A 253 6.47 42.29 -26.50
C ARG A 253 7.24 41.00 -26.80
N LYS A 254 7.00 39.95 -26.01
CA LYS A 254 7.62 38.62 -26.11
C LYS A 254 6.61 37.53 -26.45
N TRP A 255 5.34 37.88 -26.65
CA TRP A 255 4.32 36.93 -27.04
C TRP A 255 4.48 36.55 -28.52
N PRO A 256 4.02 35.34 -28.90
CA PRO A 256 4.06 34.89 -30.29
C PRO A 256 3.08 35.70 -31.15
N ALA A 257 3.22 35.62 -32.48
CA ALA A 257 2.53 36.51 -33.42
C ALA A 257 1.01 36.50 -33.29
N GLY A 258 0.41 35.37 -32.92
CA GLY A 258 -1.04 35.23 -32.70
C GLY A 258 -1.56 35.98 -31.46
N LEU A 259 -0.68 36.50 -30.59
CA LEU A 259 -1.02 37.15 -29.32
C LEU A 259 -0.41 38.56 -29.13
N ASN A 260 0.62 38.91 -29.90
CA ASN A 260 1.47 40.08 -29.64
C ASN A 260 0.80 41.47 -29.84
N SER A 261 -0.39 41.54 -30.43
CA SER A 261 -1.10 42.81 -30.68
C SER A 261 -2.58 42.71 -30.30
N LEU A 262 -3.22 43.85 -30.05
CA LEU A 262 -4.65 43.87 -29.73
C LEU A 262 -5.50 43.30 -30.89
N GLU A 263 -5.14 43.63 -32.13
CA GLU A 263 -5.84 43.17 -33.33
C GLU A 263 -5.74 41.65 -33.49
N THR A 264 -4.52 41.09 -33.43
CA THR A 264 -4.31 39.64 -33.47
C THR A 264 -5.07 38.97 -32.33
N ARG A 265 -5.11 39.59 -31.14
CA ARG A 265 -5.83 39.03 -30.02
C ARG A 265 -7.35 38.98 -30.20
N GLN A 266 -7.93 39.96 -30.89
CA GLN A 266 -9.36 39.98 -31.20
C GLN A 266 -9.70 38.95 -32.27
N ASN A 267 -8.86 38.83 -33.30
CA ASN A 267 -9.05 37.90 -34.42
C ASN A 267 -8.89 36.43 -34.00
N SER A 268 -7.91 36.13 -33.14
CA SER A 268 -7.58 34.77 -32.70
C SER A 268 -8.33 34.31 -31.46
N ARG A 269 -9.25 35.12 -30.91
CA ARG A 269 -9.89 34.89 -29.61
C ARG A 269 -10.55 33.51 -29.46
N ARG A 270 -11.14 32.98 -30.53
CA ARG A 270 -11.80 31.67 -30.51
C ARG A 270 -10.82 30.51 -30.29
N GLN A 271 -9.55 30.69 -30.67
CA GLN A 271 -8.54 29.65 -30.52
C GLN A 271 -8.08 29.49 -29.08
N TYR A 272 -8.25 30.51 -28.23
CA TYR A 272 -7.74 30.50 -26.86
C TYR A 272 -8.42 29.45 -25.98
N GLU A 273 -9.67 29.12 -26.27
CA GLU A 273 -10.41 28.08 -25.53
C GLU A 273 -9.76 26.70 -25.68
N ASN A 274 -8.89 26.50 -26.67
CA ASN A 274 -8.15 25.26 -26.89
C ASN A 274 -6.85 25.16 -26.08
N TYR A 275 -6.42 26.24 -25.39
CA TYR A 275 -5.24 26.17 -24.54
C TYR A 275 -5.46 25.24 -23.34
N VAL A 276 -4.45 24.42 -23.06
CA VAL A 276 -4.30 23.74 -21.78
C VAL A 276 -3.61 24.70 -20.81
N CYS A 277 -4.41 25.32 -19.95
CA CYS A 277 -3.95 26.28 -18.94
C CYS A 277 -3.70 25.60 -17.59
N LYS A 278 -2.59 25.94 -16.93
CA LYS A 278 -2.29 25.61 -15.54
C LYS A 278 -2.48 26.84 -14.66
N ARG A 279 -3.12 26.70 -13.50
CA ARG A 279 -3.41 27.85 -12.62
C ARG A 279 -2.16 28.25 -11.85
N VAL A 280 -1.88 29.54 -11.79
CA VAL A 280 -0.93 30.09 -10.80
C VAL A 280 -1.66 30.15 -9.45
N PRO A 281 -1.20 29.42 -8.40
CA PRO A 281 -1.92 29.32 -7.15
C PRO A 281 -2.17 30.68 -6.48
N GLY A 282 -3.42 30.93 -6.07
CA GLY A 282 -3.80 32.18 -5.40
C GLY A 282 -3.74 33.44 -6.27
N LYS A 283 -3.52 33.32 -7.59
CA LYS A 283 -3.44 34.45 -8.52
C LYS A 283 -4.48 34.34 -9.63
N GLN A 284 -4.85 35.48 -10.21
CA GLN A 284 -5.55 35.53 -11.50
C GLN A 284 -4.52 35.49 -12.63
N ALA A 285 -3.77 34.39 -12.69
CA ALA A 285 -2.86 34.12 -13.79
C ALA A 285 -2.88 32.63 -14.15
N VAL A 286 -2.58 32.34 -15.41
CA VAL A 286 -2.36 30.97 -15.90
C VAL A 286 -1.02 30.86 -16.60
N ILE A 287 -0.51 29.64 -16.62
CA ILE A 287 0.67 29.24 -17.36
C ILE A 287 0.20 28.35 -18.51
N VAL A 288 0.68 28.66 -19.72
CA VAL A 288 0.46 27.86 -20.92
C VAL A 288 1.83 27.31 -21.32
N LEU A 289 2.14 26.10 -20.82
CA LEU A 289 3.43 25.46 -21.09
C LEU A 289 3.43 24.82 -22.48
N HIS A 290 4.54 24.94 -23.20
CA HIS A 290 4.66 24.37 -24.54
C HIS A 290 4.44 22.85 -24.52
N CYS A 291 4.97 22.15 -23.52
CA CYS A 291 4.83 20.70 -23.37
C CYS A 291 3.38 20.19 -23.23
N ASP A 292 2.46 21.02 -22.74
CA ASP A 292 1.02 20.70 -22.63
C ASP A 292 0.20 21.18 -23.85
N ASN A 293 0.83 21.96 -24.74
CA ASN A 293 0.15 22.71 -25.80
C ASN A 293 0.76 22.47 -27.19
N THR A 294 1.39 21.30 -27.41
CA THR A 294 1.95 20.92 -28.71
C THR A 294 0.90 20.76 -29.81
N HIS A 295 -0.39 20.67 -29.45
CA HIS A 295 -1.52 20.68 -30.38
C HIS A 295 -1.91 22.08 -30.87
N MET A 296 -1.43 23.13 -30.20
CA MET A 296 -1.71 24.51 -30.59
C MET A 296 -0.75 24.95 -31.72
N PRO A 297 -1.18 25.87 -32.61
CA PRO A 297 -0.32 26.44 -33.64
C PRO A 297 0.98 27.05 -33.09
N GLU A 298 2.06 27.01 -33.89
CA GLU A 298 3.36 27.58 -33.50
C GLU A 298 3.30 29.10 -33.27
N ASP A 299 2.44 29.82 -33.98
CA ASP A 299 2.21 31.26 -33.79
C ASP A 299 1.42 31.61 -32.51
N MET A 300 0.98 30.59 -31.77
CA MET A 300 0.20 30.69 -30.54
C MET A 300 0.93 30.13 -29.32
N THR A 301 2.12 29.55 -29.47
CA THR A 301 2.93 29.01 -28.36
C THR A 301 4.36 29.52 -28.44
N VAL A 302 5.08 29.41 -27.32
CA VAL A 302 6.51 29.71 -27.26
C VAL A 302 7.13 28.79 -26.22
N GLU A 303 8.37 28.37 -26.43
CA GLU A 303 9.14 27.66 -25.40
C GLU A 303 9.66 28.65 -24.34
N PRO A 304 9.75 28.25 -23.07
CA PRO A 304 9.20 27.03 -22.45
C PRO A 304 7.68 27.12 -22.20
N GLY A 305 7.12 28.32 -22.31
CA GLY A 305 5.69 28.60 -22.17
C GLY A 305 5.38 30.09 -22.08
N LEU A 306 4.11 30.40 -21.86
CA LEU A 306 3.57 31.75 -21.66
C LEU A 306 2.99 31.88 -20.26
N VAL A 307 3.10 33.08 -19.69
CA VAL A 307 2.34 33.48 -18.50
C VAL A 307 1.30 34.51 -18.93
N MET A 308 0.04 34.24 -18.65
CA MET A 308 -1.06 35.17 -18.97
C MET A 308 -1.73 35.61 -17.68
N ILE A 309 -1.74 36.92 -17.44
CA ILE A 309 -2.35 37.52 -16.24
C ILE A 309 -3.69 38.13 -16.62
N PHE A 310 -4.66 38.03 -15.73
CA PHE A 310 -6.03 38.50 -15.95
C PHE A 310 -6.49 39.35 -14.76
N ALA A 311 -7.36 40.32 -15.03
CA ALA A 311 -8.04 41.05 -13.96
C ALA A 311 -9.02 40.14 -13.17
N HIS A 312 -9.65 39.19 -13.86
CA HIS A 312 -10.64 38.25 -13.32
C HIS A 312 -10.92 37.13 -14.34
N GLY A 313 -11.62 36.07 -13.90
CA GLY A 313 -12.19 35.06 -14.80
C GLY A 313 -11.36 33.78 -14.94
N ILE A 314 -10.47 33.49 -13.99
CA ILE A 314 -9.81 32.19 -13.88
C ILE A 314 -10.48 31.35 -12.81
N GLU A 315 -10.97 30.18 -13.24
CA GLU A 315 -11.52 29.11 -12.42
C GLU A 315 -10.53 27.94 -12.33
#